data_AF-A0A924I9A6-F1
#
_entry.id   AF-A0A924I9A6-F1
#
_cell.length_a   1.000
_cell.length_b   1.000
_cell.length_c   1.000
_cell.angle_alpha   90.00
_cell.angle_beta   90.00
_cell.angle_gamma   90.00
#
_symmetry.space_group_name_H-M   'P 1'
#
loop_
_entity.id
_entity.type
_entity.pdbx_description
1 polymer ?
#
loop_
_entity_poly.entity_id
_entity_poly.type
_entity_poly.pdbx_seq_one_letter_code
_entity_poly.pdbx_strand_id
1 'polypeptide(L)'
;MTSGEGLERYRIVDGVRRAKAHLVLGRREIKALVLDENDIPGEVVTPPIDALFSPKEVIETSGSGYSRWRKIVRAVEVGYFSNGESVPPIKVNRKLFGTPVAEVIVEGEDELERFR
;
A
#
# COMPACT_ATOMS: atom_id res chain seq x y z
N MET A 1 -27.88 -4.17 -18.82
CA MET A 1 -27.40 -5.09 -17.78
C MET A 1 -25.91 -4.87 -17.66
N THR A 2 -25.48 -4.00 -16.75
CA THR A 2 -24.07 -3.70 -16.53
C THR A 2 -23.45 -4.91 -15.84
N SER A 3 -22.55 -5.59 -16.55
CA SER A 3 -21.65 -6.59 -15.99
C SER A 3 -21.08 -6.03 -14.69
N GLY A 4 -21.41 -6.66 -13.56
CA GLY A 4 -20.67 -6.43 -12.33
C GLY A 4 -19.28 -7.00 -12.55
N GLU A 5 -18.38 -6.19 -13.11
CA GLU A 5 -16.95 -6.47 -13.07
C GLU A 5 -16.59 -6.56 -11.59
N GLY A 6 -16.41 -7.79 -11.10
CA GLY A 6 -15.91 -7.99 -9.76
C GLY A 6 -14.59 -7.24 -9.66
N LEU A 7 -14.48 -6.34 -8.68
CA LEU A 7 -13.25 -5.61 -8.39
C LEU A 7 -12.07 -6.59 -8.41
N GLU A 8 -11.16 -6.43 -9.38
CA GLU A 8 -9.93 -7.22 -9.43
C GLU A 8 -9.18 -6.98 -8.12
N ARG A 9 -8.97 -8.06 -7.37
CA ARG A 9 -8.29 -8.04 -6.08
C ARG A 9 -6.85 -8.44 -6.26
N TYR A 10 -5.96 -7.77 -5.52
CA TYR A 10 -4.53 -7.97 -5.64
C TYR A 10 -3.88 -8.21 -4.29
N ARG A 11 -2.95 -9.16 -4.23
CA ARG A 11 -2.05 -9.32 -3.10
C ARG A 11 -0.81 -8.47 -3.31
N ILE A 12 -0.43 -7.71 -2.29
CA ILE A 12 0.78 -6.92 -2.27
C ILE A 12 1.99 -7.82 -2.11
N VAL A 13 2.95 -7.67 -3.03
CA VAL A 13 4.27 -8.30 -2.97
C VAL A 13 5.28 -7.35 -2.37
N ASP A 14 5.25 -6.07 -2.77
CA ASP A 14 6.06 -5.01 -2.17
C ASP A 14 5.25 -3.72 -2.00
N GLY A 15 5.52 -3.01 -0.91
CA GLY A 15 4.94 -1.69 -0.67
C GLY A 15 3.72 -1.66 0.25
N VAL A 16 3.55 -2.63 1.15
CA VAL A 16 2.46 -2.65 2.16
C VAL A 16 2.38 -1.34 2.93
N ARG A 17 3.52 -0.79 3.37
CA ARG A 17 3.58 0.51 4.05
C ARG A 17 3.13 1.67 3.15
N ARG A 18 3.44 1.62 1.85
CA ARG A 18 2.97 2.64 0.89
C ARG A 18 1.46 2.57 0.70
N ALA A 19 0.92 1.36 0.52
CA ALA A 19 -0.53 1.14 0.43
C ALA A 19 -1.26 1.63 1.69
N LYS A 20 -0.78 1.28 2.89
CA LYS A 20 -1.37 1.77 4.14
C LYS A 20 -1.24 3.28 4.30
N ALA A 21 -0.12 3.88 3.89
CA ALA A 21 0.06 5.33 3.90
C ALA A 21 -0.93 6.05 2.98
N HIS A 22 -1.17 5.53 1.77
CA HIS A 22 -2.19 6.07 0.87
C HIS A 22 -3.59 6.04 1.53
N LEU A 23 -3.95 4.92 2.17
CA LEU A 23 -5.23 4.78 2.88
C LEU A 23 -5.36 5.82 4.01
N VAL A 24 -4.35 5.93 4.86
CA VAL A 24 -4.32 6.87 5.99
C VAL A 24 -4.44 8.32 5.53
N LEU A 25 -3.89 8.65 4.37
CA LEU A 25 -3.99 9.98 3.75
C LEU A 25 -5.31 10.19 2.98
N GLY A 26 -6.29 9.29 3.11
CA GLY A 26 -7.61 9.40 2.49
C GLY A 26 -7.62 9.18 0.97
N ARG A 27 -6.56 8.64 0.39
CA ARG A 27 -6.52 8.30 -1.04
C ARG A 27 -7.38 7.07 -1.28
N ARG A 28 -8.01 7.01 -2.46
CA ARG A 28 -8.87 5.88 -2.85
C ARG A 28 -8.16 4.86 -3.72
N GLU A 29 -7.12 5.28 -4.43
CA GLU A 29 -6.42 4.47 -5.42
C GLU A 29 -4.90 4.63 -5.26
N ILE A 30 -4.15 3.68 -5.84
CA ILE A 30 -2.69 3.67 -5.81
C ILE A 30 -2.14 3.02 -7.08
N LYS A 31 -1.04 3.57 -7.63
CA LYS A 31 -0.33 2.95 -8.75
C LYS A 31 0.30 1.63 -8.32
N ALA A 32 0.02 0.56 -9.05
CA ALA A 32 0.52 -0.77 -8.79
C ALA A 32 1.10 -1.38 -10.07
N LEU A 33 2.27 -2.01 -9.96
CA LEU A 33 2.87 -2.85 -10.99
C LEU A 33 2.42 -4.30 -10.73
N VAL A 34 1.70 -4.88 -11.69
CA VAL A 34 1.27 -6.27 -11.63
C VAL A 34 2.43 -7.16 -12.03
N LEU A 35 2.76 -8.11 -11.16
CA LEU A 35 3.71 -9.17 -11.42
C LEU A 35 2.94 -10.40 -11.93
N ASP A 36 3.51 -11.08 -12.92
CA ASP A 36 3.02 -12.37 -13.39
C ASP A 36 3.35 -13.50 -12.39
N GLU A 37 3.09 -14.74 -12.79
CA GLU A 37 3.36 -15.93 -11.97
C GLU A 37 4.85 -16.21 -11.72
N ASN A 38 5.74 -15.61 -12.51
CA ASN A 38 7.19 -15.73 -12.43
C ASN A 38 7.84 -14.50 -11.77
N ASP A 39 7.04 -13.65 -11.11
CA ASP A 39 7.45 -12.37 -10.50
C ASP A 39 8.03 -11.36 -11.51
N ILE A 40 7.69 -11.50 -12.79
CA ILE A 40 8.13 -10.60 -13.86
C ILE A 40 7.20 -9.37 -13.90
N PRO A 41 7.74 -8.13 -13.93
CA PRO A 41 6.98 -6.92 -14.16
C PRO A 41 6.13 -6.97 -15.44
N GLY A 42 4.82 -6.84 -15.28
CA GLY A 42 3.85 -6.69 -16.37
C GLY A 42 3.33 -5.27 -16.46
N GLU A 43 2.00 -5.14 -16.39
CA GLU A 43 1.29 -3.87 -16.55
C GLU A 43 1.27 -3.01 -15.28
N VAL A 44 1.10 -1.70 -15.46
CA VAL A 44 0.83 -0.75 -14.37
C VAL A 44 -0.65 -0.41 -14.36
N VAL A 45 -1.31 -0.69 -13.24
CA VAL A 45 -2.73 -0.42 -12.98
C VAL A 45 -2.87 0.57 -11.83
N THR A 46 -4.08 1.12 -11.64
CA THR A 46 -4.41 2.00 -10.51
C THR A 46 -5.61 1.45 -9.75
N PRO A 47 -5.47 0.33 -9.02
CA PRO A 47 -6.57 -0.28 -8.31
C PRO A 47 -7.03 0.58 -7.14
N PRO A 48 -8.30 0.42 -6.73
CA PRO A 48 -8.75 0.99 -5.48
C PRO A 48 -8.06 0.25 -4.32
N ILE A 49 -7.81 0.98 -3.23
CA ILE A 49 -7.01 0.46 -2.10
C ILE A 49 -7.75 -0.67 -1.37
N ASP A 50 -9.09 -0.68 -1.39
CA ASP A 50 -9.93 -1.74 -0.81
C ASP A 50 -9.81 -3.08 -1.55
N ALA A 51 -9.28 -3.07 -2.78
CA ALA A 51 -8.97 -4.27 -3.54
C ALA A 51 -7.59 -4.87 -3.18
N LEU A 52 -6.82 -4.25 -2.27
CA LEU A 52 -5.48 -4.67 -1.92
C LEU A 52 -5.42 -5.51 -0.64
N PHE A 53 -4.66 -6.60 -0.69
CA PHE A 53 -4.45 -7.53 0.40
C PHE A 53 -2.96 -7.58 0.77
N SER A 54 -2.66 -7.32 2.02
CA SER A 54 -1.33 -7.45 2.60
C SER A 54 -1.03 -8.91 2.97
N PRO A 55 0.20 -9.40 2.74
CA PRO A 55 0.64 -10.67 3.30
C PRO A 55 0.89 -10.61 4.81
N LYS A 56 0.71 -9.45 5.44
CA LYS A 56 0.96 -9.17 6.85
C LYS A 56 -0.27 -8.53 7.48
N GLU A 57 -0.62 -8.98 8.68
CA GLU A 57 -1.65 -8.35 9.51
C GLU A 57 -1.15 -7.10 10.21
N VAL A 58 0.15 -7.05 10.53
CA VAL A 58 0.77 -5.97 11.30
C VAL A 58 1.95 -5.34 10.56
N ILE A 59 2.02 -4.01 10.59
CA ILE A 59 3.18 -3.21 10.27
C ILE A 59 3.80 -2.79 11.59
N GLU A 60 4.86 -3.50 12.00
CA GLU A 60 5.65 -3.09 13.16
C GLU A 60 6.35 -1.76 12.90
N THR A 61 6.18 -0.84 13.84
CA THR A 61 6.79 0.49 13.86
C THR A 61 7.64 0.73 15.12
N SER A 62 7.97 -0.29 15.91
CA SER A 62 8.92 -0.12 17.02
C SER A 62 10.32 0.29 16.54
N GLY A 63 11.04 1.06 17.39
CA GLY A 63 12.42 1.51 17.13
C GLY A 63 12.61 2.23 15.79
N SER A 64 13.52 1.72 14.94
CA SER A 64 13.80 2.30 13.62
C SER A 64 12.60 2.19 12.66
N GLY A 65 11.66 1.28 12.93
CA GLY A 65 10.43 1.09 12.15
C GLY A 65 9.53 2.33 12.10
N TYR A 66 9.44 3.08 13.20
CA TYR A 66 8.64 4.31 13.30
C TYR A 66 9.17 5.39 12.35
N SER A 67 10.49 5.60 12.37
CA SER A 67 11.14 6.57 11.49
C SER A 67 10.89 6.26 10.02
N ARG A 68 10.89 4.97 9.67
CA ARG A 68 10.61 4.50 8.31
C ARG A 68 9.14 4.70 7.94
N TRP A 69 8.21 4.42 8.85
CA TRP A 69 6.78 4.66 8.64
C TRP A 69 6.51 6.14 8.35
N ARG A 70 6.98 7.05 9.21
CA ARG A 70 6.81 8.50 9.00
C ARG A 70 7.42 9.00 7.69
N LYS A 71 8.62 8.52 7.33
CA LYS A 71 9.26 8.84 6.05
C LYS A 71 8.39 8.41 4.87
N ILE A 72 7.79 7.22 4.94
CA ILE A 72 6.91 6.71 3.88
C ILE A 72 5.63 7.54 3.79
N VAL A 73 4.95 7.81 4.91
CA VAL A 73 3.72 8.62 4.92
C VAL A 73 3.99 10.00 4.32
N ARG A 74 5.04 10.69 4.78
CA ARG A 74 5.43 12.00 4.24
C ARG A 74 5.77 11.93 2.75
N ALA A 75 6.53 10.92 2.32
CA ALA A 75 6.88 10.78 0.90
C ALA A 75 5.64 10.53 0.04
N VAL A 76 4.69 9.73 0.52
CA VAL A 76 3.41 9.50 -0.16
C VAL A 76 2.64 10.81 -0.25
N GLU A 77 2.51 11.55 0.85
CA GLU A 77 1.82 12.84 0.92
C GLU A 77 2.34 13.83 -0.13
N VAL A 78 3.66 14.05 -0.19
CA VAL A 78 4.28 15.01 -1.12
C VAL A 78 4.56 14.45 -2.52
N GLY A 79 4.50 13.12 -2.71
CA GLY A 79 4.74 12.43 -3.98
C GLY A 79 6.19 12.03 -4.27
N TYR A 80 7.14 12.39 -3.40
CA TYR A 80 8.57 12.09 -3.56
C TYR A 80 9.26 11.85 -2.21
N PHE A 81 10.35 11.08 -2.22
CA PHE A 81 11.24 10.91 -1.07
C PHE A 81 12.16 12.12 -0.90
N SER A 82 12.81 12.23 0.27
CA SER A 82 13.71 13.35 0.58
C SER A 82 14.91 13.49 -0.36
N ASN A 83 15.23 12.45 -1.14
CA ASN A 83 16.27 12.47 -2.19
C ASN A 83 15.75 12.96 -3.55
N GLY A 84 14.49 13.37 -3.66
CA GLY A 84 13.85 13.83 -4.90
C GLY A 84 13.29 12.71 -5.79
N GLU A 85 13.46 11.44 -5.41
CA GLU A 85 12.89 10.32 -6.16
C GLU A 85 11.38 10.26 -5.99
N SER A 86 10.64 10.02 -7.08
CA SER A 86 9.21 9.81 -7.01
C SER A 86 8.88 8.54 -6.21
N VAL A 87 7.73 8.53 -5.54
CA VAL A 87 7.26 7.32 -4.86
C VAL A 87 6.97 6.24 -5.91
N PRO A 88 7.66 5.09 -5.88
CA PRO A 88 7.46 4.05 -6.87
C PRO A 88 6.10 3.38 -6.68
N PRO A 89 5.52 2.79 -7.75
CA PRO A 89 4.37 1.92 -7.63
C PRO A 89 4.57 0.83 -6.56
N ILE A 90 3.49 0.36 -5.96
CA ILE A 90 3.53 -0.90 -5.23
C ILE A 90 3.67 -2.06 -6.21
N LYS A 91 4.15 -3.22 -5.77
CA LYS A 91 4.16 -4.43 -6.58
C LYS A 91 3.09 -5.37 -6.09
N VAL A 92 2.32 -5.94 -6.99
CA VAL A 92 1.19 -6.81 -6.64
C VAL A 92 1.14 -8.03 -7.56
N ASN A 93 0.40 -9.06 -7.18
CA ASN A 93 -0.03 -10.13 -8.08
C ASN A 93 -1.52 -10.41 -7.90
N ARG A 94 -2.12 -11.17 -8.82
CA ARG A 94 -3.55 -11.51 -8.82
C ARG A 94 -3.95 -12.61 -7.82
N LYS A 95 -3.14 -12.81 -6.76
CA LYS A 95 -3.47 -13.79 -5.70
C LYS A 95 -4.44 -13.14 -4.70
N LEU A 96 -5.38 -13.92 -4.19
CA LEU A 96 -6.54 -13.42 -3.42
C LEU A 96 -6.45 -13.65 -1.90
N PHE A 97 -5.25 -13.83 -1.35
CA PHE A 97 -5.08 -14.13 0.08
C PHE A 97 -4.30 -13.04 0.81
N GLY A 98 -4.57 -12.93 2.12
CA GLY A 98 -3.95 -11.97 3.02
C GLY A 98 -4.99 -11.15 3.77
N THR A 99 -4.52 -10.12 4.44
CA THR A 99 -5.32 -9.16 5.22
C THR A 99 -5.67 -7.97 4.35
N PRO A 100 -6.94 -7.55 4.24
CA PRO A 100 -7.29 -6.29 3.57
C PRO A 100 -6.41 -5.15 4.10
N VAL A 101 -5.88 -4.29 3.23
CA VAL A 101 -5.01 -3.16 3.67
C VAL A 101 -5.72 -2.26 4.70
N ALA A 102 -7.05 -2.17 4.61
CA ALA A 102 -7.88 -1.49 5.61
C ALA A 102 -7.70 -2.04 7.02
N GLU A 103 -7.61 -3.36 7.15
CA GLU A 103 -7.52 -4.09 8.42
C GLU A 103 -6.08 -4.26 8.92
N VAL A 104 -5.06 -3.94 8.11
CA VAL A 104 -3.66 -4.00 8.55
C VAL A 104 -3.42 -3.01 9.68
N ILE A 105 -2.93 -3.50 10.82
CA ILE A 105 -2.63 -2.71 12.01
C ILE A 105 -1.23 -2.10 11.88
N VAL A 106 -1.06 -0.85 12.28
CA VAL A 106 0.27 -0.23 12.44
C VAL A 106 0.56 -0.21 13.94
N GLU A 107 1.48 -1.06 14.40
CA GLU A 107 1.71 -1.29 15.82
C GLU A 107 3.02 -0.64 16.31
N GLY A 108 2.88 0.26 17.28
CA GLY A 108 3.95 1.08 17.86
C GLY A 108 3.34 2.42 18.23
N GLU A 109 3.19 2.62 19.55
CA GLU A 109 2.32 3.59 20.23
C GLU A 109 2.26 5.00 19.62
N ASP A 110 1.07 5.56 19.78
CA ASP A 110 0.54 6.80 19.23
C ASP A 110 -0.02 6.68 17.82
N GLU A 111 -1.33 6.47 17.83
CA GLU A 111 -2.28 6.84 16.82
C GLU A 111 -1.89 8.13 16.07
N LEU A 112 -2.48 8.25 14.90
CA LEU A 112 -2.45 9.34 13.94
C LEU A 112 -2.81 10.75 14.47
N GLU A 113 -2.70 11.03 15.77
CA GLU A 113 -2.96 12.33 16.40
C GLU A 113 -2.09 13.48 15.86
N ARG A 114 -1.03 13.19 15.10
CA ARG A 114 -0.10 14.22 14.56
C ARG A 114 -0.32 14.64 13.10
N PHE A 115 -1.36 14.15 12.43
CA PHE A 115 -1.77 14.69 11.11
C PHE A 115 -3.09 15.48 11.16
N ARG A 116 -3.53 15.88 12.37
CA ARG A 116 -4.52 16.95 12.59
C ARG A 116 -3.81 18.28 12.87
#